data_AF-A0A7X7QQN9-F1
#
_entry.id   AF-A0A7X7QQN9-F1
#
_cell.length_a   1.000
_cell.length_b   1.000
_cell.length_c   1.000
_cell.angle_alpha   90.00
_cell.angle_beta   90.00
_cell.angle_gamma   90.00
#
_symmetry.space_group_name_H-M   'P 1'
#
loop_
_entity.id
_entity.type
_entity.pdbx_description
1 polymer ?
#
loop_
_entity_poly.entity_id
_entity_poly.type
_entity_poly.pdbx_seq_one_letter_code
_entity_poly.pdbx_strand_id
1 'polypeptide(L)' 'MFQRHVFGKLKPVIQPPNLIEIQTRSYRDFLQADLPPAKRDSSKGL' A
#
# COMPACT_ATOMS: atom_id res chain seq x y z
N MET A 1 28.91 -12.27 -14.75
CA MET A 1 27.49 -11.85 -14.88
C MET A 1 26.61 -13.04 -14.51
N PHE A 2 25.65 -12.86 -13.62
CA PHE A 2 24.71 -13.93 -13.22
C PHE A 2 23.40 -13.75 -13.98
N GLN A 3 22.94 -14.81 -14.67
CA GLN A 3 21.63 -14.83 -15.32
C GLN A 3 20.64 -15.65 -14.50
N ARG A 4 19.48 -15.07 -14.18
CA ARG A 4 18.34 -15.77 -13.60
C ARG A 4 17.52 -16.39 -14.73
N HIS A 5 17.20 -17.67 -14.63
CA HIS A 5 16.28 -18.36 -15.54
C HIS A 5 14.95 -18.66 -14.85
N VAL A 6 13.84 -18.46 -15.56
CA VAL A 6 12.48 -18.70 -15.08
C VAL A 6 11.84 -19.76 -15.98
N PHE A 7 11.43 -20.89 -15.40
CA PHE A 7 10.89 -22.05 -16.13
C PHE A 7 9.35 -22.10 -16.16
N GLY A 8 8.69 -21.21 -15.42
CA GLY A 8 7.23 -21.16 -15.32
C GLY A 8 6.59 -20.81 -16.66
N LYS A 9 5.55 -21.56 -17.06
CA LYS A 9 4.77 -21.30 -18.29
C LYS A 9 3.62 -20.31 -18.08
N LEU A 10 3.12 -20.23 -16.84
CA LEU A 10 2.01 -19.35 -16.49
C LEU A 10 2.48 -17.90 -16.46
N LYS A 11 1.75 -17.02 -17.15
CA LYS A 11 1.97 -15.58 -17.10
C LYS A 11 1.15 -14.99 -15.95
N PRO A 12 1.73 -14.16 -15.07
CA PRO A 12 0.98 -13.49 -14.02
C PRO A 12 -0.11 -12.63 -14.67
N VAL A 13 -1.35 -12.79 -14.21
CA VAL A 13 -2.46 -11.94 -14.68
C VAL A 13 -2.38 -10.55 -14.07
N ILE A 14 -1.86 -10.46 -12.83
CA ILE A 14 -1.60 -9.23 -12.11
C ILE A 14 -0.22 -9.26 -11.46
N GLN A 15 0.32 -8.08 -11.17
CA GLN A 15 1.54 -7.95 -10.38
C GLN A 15 1.23 -8.10 -8.89
N PRO A 16 2.19 -8.55 -8.08
CA PRO A 16 2.07 -8.49 -6.63
C PRO A 16 1.76 -7.05 -6.19
N PRO A 17 0.82 -6.85 -5.24
CA PRO A 17 0.53 -5.54 -4.71
C PRO A 17 1.69 -5.02 -3.86
N ASN A 18 1.60 -3.75 -3.42
CA ASN A 18 2.51 -3.25 -2.40
C ASN A 18 2.27 -4.00 -1.09
N LEU A 19 3.28 -4.76 -0.65
CA LEU A 19 3.17 -5.65 0.51
C LEU A 19 2.96 -4.92 1.84
N ILE A 20 3.22 -3.62 1.90
CA ILE A 20 3.03 -2.80 3.11
C ILE A 20 1.88 -1.76 2.97
N GLU A 21 1.05 -1.90 1.93
CA GLU A 21 -0.02 -0.94 1.64
C GLU A 21 -0.99 -0.78 2.81
N ILE A 22 -1.41 -1.89 3.43
CA ILE A 22 -2.38 -1.85 4.52
C ILE A 22 -1.82 -1.07 5.71
N GLN A 23 -0.56 -1.30 6.07
CA GLN A 23 0.06 -0.66 7.23
C GLN A 23 0.23 0.85 6.98
N THR A 24 0.74 1.21 5.80
CA THR A 24 0.96 2.60 5.42
C THR A 24 -0.36 3.37 5.29
N ARG A 25 -1.36 2.78 4.64
CA ARG A 25 -2.69 3.37 4.52
C ARG A 25 -3.38 3.52 5.87
N SER A 26 -3.36 2.47 6.71
CA SER A 26 -3.99 2.52 8.02
C SER A 26 -3.42 3.61 8.91
N TYR A 27 -2.09 3.82 8.88
CA TYR A 27 -1.46 4.88 9.67
C TYR A 27 -1.77 6.27 9.12
N ARG A 28 -1.77 6.43 7.78
CA ARG A 28 -2.15 7.68 7.12
C ARG A 28 -3.60 8.07 7.45
N ASP A 29 -4.52 7.11 7.39
CA ASP A 29 -5.94 7.30 7.70
C ASP A 29 -6.15 7.63 9.18
N PHE A 30 -5.34 7.07 10.07
CA PHE A 30 -5.36 7.38 11.51
C PHE A 30 -4.88 8.80 11.80
N LEU A 31 -3.81 9.26 11.14
CA LEU A 31 -3.21 10.57 11.41
C LEU A 31 -3.92 11.72 10.70
N GLN A 32 -4.43 11.50 9.49
CA GLN A 32 -5.05 12.52 8.65
C GLN A 32 -4.18 13.77 8.46
N ALA A 33 -2.85 13.60 8.46
CA ALA A 33 -1.88 14.69 8.51
C ALA A 33 -1.93 15.59 7.28
N ASP A 34 -2.33 15.05 6.13
CA ASP A 34 -2.47 15.79 4.87
C ASP A 34 -3.76 16.61 4.79
N LEU A 35 -4.70 16.44 5.74
CA LEU A 35 -5.97 17.16 5.77
C LEU A 35 -5.91 18.35 6.73
N PRO A 36 -6.44 19.53 6.32
CA PRO A 36 -6.68 20.63 7.24
C PRO A 36 -7.60 20.18 8.39
N PRO A 37 -7.42 20.70 9.63
CA PRO A 37 -8.18 20.24 10.80
C PRO A 37 -9.70 20.23 10.61
N ALA A 38 -10.25 21.25 9.93
CA ALA A 38 -11.69 21.37 9.66
C ALA A 38 -12.26 20.28 8.73
N LYS A 39 -11.41 19.51 8.06
CA LYS A 39 -11.80 18.42 7.14
C LYS A 39 -11.44 17.03 7.69
N ARG A 40 -10.89 16.94 8.91
CA ARG A 40 -10.58 15.65 9.52
C ARG A 40 -11.87 14.95 9.95
N ASP A 41 -11.90 13.64 9.74
CA ASP A 41 -12.97 12.78 10.19
C ASP A 41 -12.80 12.47 11.67
N SER A 42 -13.73 12.95 12.50
CA SER A 42 -13.72 12.73 13.95
C SER A 42 -14.07 11.29 14.36
N SER A 43 -14.53 10.46 13.42
CA SER A 43 -14.78 9.02 13.66
C SER A 43 -13.54 8.15 13.46
N LYS A 44 -12.43 8.75 13.01
CA LYS A 44 -11.15 8.09 12.73
C LYS A 44 -10.10 8.60 13.72
N GLY A 45 -9.29 7.67 14.23
CA GLY A 45 -8.00 7.95 14.86
C GLY A 45 -7.87 9.24 15.68
N LEU A 46 -6.85 10.03 15.34
CA LEU A 46 -6.46 11.30 15.97
C LEU A 46 -7.07 12.53 15.27
#